data_AF-A0AA47LS55-F1
#
_entry.id   AF-A0AA47LS55-F1
#
_cell.length_a   1.000
_cell.length_b   1.000
_cell.length_c   1.000
_cell.angle_alpha   90.00
_cell.angle_beta   90.00
_cell.angle_gamma   90.00
#
_symmetry.space_group_name_H-M   'P 1'
#
loop_
_entity.id
_entity.type
_entity.pdbx_description
1 polymer ?
#
loop_
_entity_poly.entity_id
_entity_poly.type
_entity_poly.pdbx_seq_one_letter_code
_entity_poly.pdbx_strand_id
1 'polypeptide(L)' 'MIKQVGQTSIQPEHLARCHCGAVVLALALPNGIYTHHQRRSNPSEFGFNIACLDGVNPFELENIPVMDGIHHPADR' A
#
# COMPACT_ATOMS: atom_id res chain seq x y z
N MET A 1 1.45 -0.73 -10.50
CA MET A 1 0.90 -1.79 -9.62
C MET A 1 1.67 -3.08 -9.86
N ILE A 2 2.04 -3.80 -8.79
CA ILE A 2 2.69 -5.12 -8.87
C ILE A 2 1.60 -6.19 -8.95
N LYS A 3 1.73 -7.14 -9.88
CA LYS A 3 0.76 -8.23 -10.10
C LYS A 3 1.30 -9.62 -9.74
N GLN A 4 2.55 -9.73 -9.31
CA GLN A 4 3.18 -10.99 -8.91
C GLN A 4 4.29 -10.72 -7.89
N VAL A 5 4.39 -11.57 -6.87
CA VAL A 5 5.48 -11.55 -5.86
C VAL A 5 6.06 -12.96 -5.77
N GLY A 6 7.34 -13.11 -6.15
CA GLY A 6 7.95 -14.44 -6.29
C GLY A 6 7.14 -15.31 -7.25
N GLN A 7 6.64 -16.44 -6.77
CA GLN A 7 5.78 -17.36 -7.52
C GLN A 7 4.28 -17.07 -7.36
N THR A 8 3.91 -16.12 -6.51
CA THR A 8 2.51 -15.82 -6.19
C THR A 8 1.96 -14.76 -7.12
N SER A 9 0.95 -15.13 -7.91
CA SER A 9 0.16 -14.17 -8.70
C SER A 9 -0.85 -13.43 -7.82
N ILE A 10 -0.93 -12.11 -7.96
CA ILE A 10 -1.84 -11.27 -7.18
C ILE A 10 -3.22 -11.27 -7.86
N GLN A 11 -4.11 -12.07 -7.30
CA GLN A 11 -5.55 -12.07 -7.59
C GLN A 11 -6.24 -10.76 -7.16
N PRO A 12 -7.40 -10.43 -7.77
CA PRO A 12 -8.22 -9.29 -7.36
C PRO A 12 -8.69 -9.34 -5.89
N GLU A 13 -8.80 -10.54 -5.32
CA GLU A 13 -9.19 -10.76 -3.92
C GLU A 13 -8.24 -11.75 -3.26
N HIS A 14 -7.80 -11.44 -2.04
CA HIS A 14 -7.00 -12.33 -1.19
C HIS A 14 -7.55 -12.40 0.23
N LEU A 15 -7.24 -13.48 0.93
CA LEU A 15 -7.46 -13.58 2.37
C LEU A 15 -6.12 -13.48 3.10
N ALA A 16 -5.97 -12.45 3.93
CA ALA A 16 -4.89 -12.35 4.89
C ALA A 16 -5.31 -13.00 6.20
N ARG A 17 -4.47 -13.89 6.74
CA ARG A 17 -4.74 -14.62 7.98
C ARG A 17 -3.64 -14.35 8.99
N CYS A 18 -3.99 -14.21 10.28
CA CYS A 18 -2.96 -14.27 11.32
C CYS A 18 -2.28 -15.65 11.30
N HIS A 19 -1.06 -15.73 11.83
CA HIS A 19 -0.36 -17.01 12.02
C HIS A 19 -1.20 -18.03 12.82
N CYS A 20 -2.11 -17.54 13.67
CA CYS A 20 -3.03 -18.31 14.49
C CYS A 20 -4.34 -18.75 13.80
N GLY A 21 -4.64 -18.23 12.61
CA GLY A 21 -5.92 -18.42 11.93
C GLY A 21 -7.15 -17.72 12.53
N ALA A 22 -7.06 -17.12 13.73
CA ALA A 22 -8.16 -16.45 14.43
C ALA A 22 -8.68 -15.19 13.73
N VAL A 23 -7.80 -14.44 13.06
CA VAL A 23 -8.15 -13.23 12.30
C VAL A 23 -7.99 -13.51 10.81
N VAL A 24 -9.03 -13.20 10.04
CA VAL A 24 -9.03 -13.27 8.59
C VAL A 24 -9.55 -11.94 8.03
N LEU A 25 -8.78 -11.33 7.14
CA LEU A 25 -9.11 -10.08 6.45
C LEU A 25 -9.23 -10.36 4.95
N ALA A 26 -10.31 -9.87 4.33
CA ALA A 26 -10.43 -9.84 2.89
C ALA A 26 -9.70 -8.61 2.34
N LEU A 27 -8.81 -8.82 1.36
CA LEU A 27 -8.03 -7.79 0.71
C LEU A 27 -8.48 -7.67 -0.74
N ALA A 28 -9.05 -6.53 -1.11
CA ALA A 28 -9.36 -6.19 -2.49
C ALA A 28 -8.13 -5.54 -3.14
N LEU A 29 -7.55 -6.22 -4.14
CA LEU A 29 -6.40 -5.80 -4.93
C LEU A 29 -6.76 -5.84 -6.44
N PRO A 30 -7.82 -5.16 -6.90
CA PRO A 30 -8.36 -5.32 -8.25
C PRO A 30 -7.32 -5.02 -9.35
N ASN A 31 -6.35 -4.16 -9.04
CA ASN A 31 -5.29 -3.77 -9.96
C ASN A 31 -3.89 -4.28 -9.54
N GLY A 32 -3.81 -5.09 -8.48
CA GLY A 32 -2.56 -5.52 -7.84
C GLY A 32 -2.13 -4.66 -6.66
N ILE A 33 -0.89 -4.86 -6.19
CA ILE A 33 -0.29 -4.10 -5.09
C ILE A 33 0.08 -2.70 -5.57
N TYR A 34 -0.27 -1.70 -4.76
CA TYR A 34 0.00 -0.30 -5.02
C TYR A 34 1.50 0.02 -5.04
N THR A 35 1.98 0.68 -6.11
CA THR A 35 3.40 1.02 -6.30
C THR A 35 3.66 2.51 -6.15
N HIS A 36 3.00 3.33 -6.94
CA HIS A 36 3.16 4.78 -6.94
C HIS A 36 1.96 5.46 -7.61
N HIS A 37 1.87 6.76 -7.41
CA HIS A 37 0.91 7.65 -8.07
C HIS A 37 1.51 9.03 -8.26
N GLN A 38 0.99 9.78 -9.23
CA GLN A 38 1.22 11.21 -9.31
C GLN A 38 0.36 11.91 -8.25
N ARG A 39 0.94 12.85 -7.49
CA ARG A 39 0.22 13.51 -6.40
C ARG A 39 -0.84 14.46 -6.97
N ARG A 40 -2.04 14.45 -6.38
CA ARG A 40 -3.11 15.43 -6.70
C ARG A 40 -2.74 16.84 -6.28
N SER A 41 -2.17 17.00 -5.09
CA SER A 41 -1.81 18.32 -4.53
C SER A 41 -0.67 19.02 -5.27
N ASN A 42 0.25 18.25 -5.86
CA ASN A 42 1.35 18.78 -6.67
C ASN A 42 1.62 17.82 -7.84
N PRO A 43 1.11 18.11 -9.06
CA PRO A 43 1.31 17.25 -10.22
C PRO A 43 2.78 17.08 -10.65
N SER A 44 3.72 17.90 -10.16
CA SER A 44 5.15 17.72 -10.43
C SER A 44 5.81 16.63 -9.58
N GLU A 45 5.07 16.00 -8.66
CA GLU A 45 5.58 15.01 -7.72
C GLU A 45 4.88 13.65 -7.82
N PHE A 46 5.59 12.60 -7.37
CA PHE A 46 5.08 11.24 -7.26
C PHE A 46 5.18 10.74 -5.82
N GLY A 47 4.12 10.10 -5.34
CA GLY A 47 4.14 9.33 -4.09
C GLY A 47 4.40 7.86 -4.38
N PHE A 48 5.31 7.25 -3.62
CA PHE A 48 5.71 5.84 -3.76
C PHE A 48 5.33 5.03 -2.52
N ASN A 49 4.96 3.78 -2.72
CA ASN A 49 4.81 2.81 -1.65
C ASN A 49 6.19 2.32 -1.21
N ILE A 50 6.64 2.78 -0.04
CA ILE A 50 7.96 2.42 0.50
C ILE A 50 8.15 0.92 0.72
N ALA A 51 7.07 0.16 0.96
CA ALA A 51 7.14 -1.30 1.12
C ALA A 51 7.49 -2.03 -0.18
N CYS A 52 7.49 -1.32 -1.31
CA CYS A 52 7.91 -1.83 -2.61
C CYS A 52 9.35 -1.43 -2.98
N LEU A 53 10.07 -0.69 -2.12
CA LEU A 53 11.44 -0.25 -2.37
C LEU A 53 12.44 -1.29 -1.86
N ASP A 54 13.46 -1.58 -2.66
CA ASP A 54 14.51 -2.52 -2.27
C ASP A 54 15.34 -1.96 -1.10
N GLY A 55 15.69 -2.84 -0.15
CA GLY A 55 16.43 -2.47 1.06
C GLY A 55 15.67 -1.61 2.08
N VAL A 56 14.37 -1.34 1.88
CA VAL A 56 13.57 -0.57 2.83
C VAL A 56 12.69 -1.49 3.67
N ASN A 57 12.88 -1.44 4.99
CA ASN A 57 11.99 -2.06 5.96
C ASN A 57 11.03 -1.00 6.54
N PRO A 58 9.72 -1.02 6.20
CA PRO A 58 8.77 -0.02 6.70
C PRO A 58 8.64 0.02 8.22
N PHE A 59 8.93 -1.10 8.90
CA PHE A 59 8.82 -1.20 10.37
C PHE A 59 9.96 -0.49 11.12
N GLU A 60 11.02 -0.09 10.43
CA GLU A 60 12.12 0.71 11.02
C GLU A 60 11.86 2.21 10.96
N LEU A 61 10.78 2.64 10.31
CA LEU A 61 10.42 4.05 10.22
C LEU A 61 9.60 4.48 11.43
N GLU A 62 10.17 5.36 12.23
CA GLU A 62 9.52 5.93 13.40
C GLU A 62 8.84 7.27 13.09
N ASN A 63 7.81 7.63 13.86
CA ASN A 63 7.15 8.93 13.82
C ASN A 63 6.52 9.33 12.47
N ILE A 64 6.09 8.36 11.66
CA ILE A 64 5.37 8.63 10.40
C ILE A 64 3.94 9.10 10.72
N PRO A 65 3.55 10.33 10.31
CA PRO A 65 2.20 10.83 10.55
C PRO A 65 1.18 10.01 9.76
N VAL A 66 0.11 9.61 10.44
CA VAL A 66 -1.03 8.90 9.81
C VAL A 66 -2.06 9.93 9.39
N MET A 67 -2.40 9.94 8.10
CA MET A 67 -3.48 10.77 7.56
C MET A 67 -4.83 10.10 7.81
N ASP A 68 -5.89 10.88 8.01
CA ASP A 68 -7.25 10.36 8.26
C ASP A 68 -7.90 9.69 7.04
N GLY A 69 -7.35 9.92 5.84
CA GLY A 69 -7.89 9.42 4.58
C GLY A 69 -9.20 10.06 4.16
N ILE A 70 -9.69 11.08 4.89
CA ILE A 70 -10.96 11.76 4.66
C ILE A 70 -10.72 13.16 4.09
N HIS A 71 -9.78 13.93 4.65
CA HIS A 71 -9.51 15.30 4.23
C HIS A 71 -8.21 15.39 3.43
N HIS A 72 -8.29 15.82 2.17
CA HIS A 72 -7.10 16.02 1.36
C HIS A 72 -6.48 17.41 1.62
N PRO A 73 -5.13 17.55 1.71
CA PRO A 73 -4.49 18.84 1.95
C PRO A 73 -4.86 19.95 0.96
N ALA A 74 -5.25 19.57 -0.27
CA ALA A 74 -5.68 20.49 -1.33
C ALA A 74 -7.22 20.67 -1.43
N ASP A 75 -8.01 20.16 -0.48
CA ASP A 75 -9.45 20.47 -0.41
C ASP A 75 -9.71 21.84 0.25
N ARG A 76 -8.65 22.52 0.72
CA ARG A 76 -8.66 23.90 1.23
C ARG A 76 -8.27 24.90 0.16
#